data_AF-A0A0F6WFV0-F1
#
_entry.id   AF-A0A0F6WFV0-F1
#
_cell.length_a   1.000
_cell.length_b   1.000
_cell.length_c   1.000
_cell.angle_alpha   90.00
_cell.angle_beta   90.00
_cell.angle_gamma   90.00
#
_symmetry.space_group_name_H-M   'P 1'
#
loop_
_entity.id
_entity.type
_entity.pdbx_description
1 polymer ?
#
loop_
_entity_poly.entity_id
_entity_poly.type
_entity_poly.pdbx_seq_one_letter_code
_entity_poly.pdbx_strand_id
1 'polypeptide(L)' 'MNNGSYPCPCCGNKTIDEPGCYEICPICGWEDDPVQSADPDFSGGANSPSLNEAKRAFNEQ' A
#
# COMPACT_ATOMS: atom_id res chain seq x y z
N MET A 1 10.15 -7.37 14.64
CA MET A 1 10.32 -6.67 13.35
C MET A 1 9.53 -7.49 12.36
N ASN A 2 8.43 -6.94 11.83
CA ASN A 2 7.62 -7.63 10.84
C ASN A 2 8.47 -7.76 9.59
N ASN A 3 8.99 -8.95 9.35
CA ASN A 3 9.81 -9.26 8.20
C ASN A 3 8.85 -9.74 7.10
N GLY A 4 8.00 -8.83 6.63
CA GLY A 4 6.97 -9.09 5.64
C GLY A 4 7.54 -9.88 4.46
N SER A 5 6.77 -10.82 3.94
CA SER A 5 7.21 -11.64 2.81
C SER A 5 6.98 -10.94 1.47
N TYR A 6 6.01 -10.04 1.40
CA TYR A 6 5.53 -9.41 0.19
C TYR A 6 5.78 -7.89 0.17
N PRO A 7 6.06 -7.32 -1.01
CA PRO A 7 6.26 -5.88 -1.14
C PRO A 7 4.96 -5.13 -0.93
N CYS A 8 4.99 -4.06 -0.14
CA CYS A 8 3.91 -3.08 -0.08
C CYS A 8 3.68 -2.52 -1.50
N PRO A 9 2.43 -2.47 -1.99
CA PRO A 9 2.14 -1.99 -3.33
C PRO A 9 2.48 -0.51 -3.52
N CYS A 10 2.53 0.27 -2.43
CA CYS A 10 2.89 1.69 -2.46
C CYS A 10 4.42 1.89 -2.49
N CYS A 11 5.14 1.50 -1.44
CA CYS A 11 6.56 1.82 -1.29
C CYS A 11 7.53 0.71 -1.75
N GLY A 12 7.04 -0.47 -2.09
CA GLY A 12 7.85 -1.62 -2.54
C GLY A 12 8.65 -2.34 -1.44
N ASN A 13 8.67 -1.83 -0.20
CA ASN A 13 9.35 -2.49 0.91
C ASN A 13 8.60 -3.75 1.34
N LYS A 14 9.33 -4.81 1.71
CA LYS A 14 8.74 -6.07 2.16
C LYS A 14 8.21 -5.97 3.59
N THR A 15 6.95 -5.59 3.71
CA THR A 15 6.29 -5.35 5.00
C THR A 15 4.93 -6.01 5.12
N ILE A 16 4.45 -6.66 4.07
CA ILE A 16 3.15 -7.34 4.04
C ILE A 16 3.37 -8.83 4.27
N ASP A 17 2.67 -9.41 5.23
CA ASP A 17 2.72 -10.84 5.53
C ASP A 17 1.78 -11.62 4.60
N GLU A 18 0.56 -11.14 4.38
CA GLU A 18 -0.43 -11.71 3.46
C GLU A 18 -1.04 -10.64 2.52
N PRO A 19 -0.87 -10.76 1.18
CA PRO A 19 -1.40 -9.78 0.24
C PRO A 19 -2.94 -9.73 0.18
N GLY A 20 -3.50 -8.52 0.15
CA GLY A 20 -4.93 -8.26 0.09
C GLY A 20 -5.66 -8.44 1.42
N CYS A 21 -4.93 -8.54 2.53
CA CYS A 21 -5.47 -8.69 3.88
C CYS A 21 -5.56 -7.38 4.67
N TYR A 22 -5.54 -6.23 3.99
CA TYR A 22 -5.70 -4.91 4.60
C TYR A 22 -4.63 -4.62 5.66
N GLU A 23 -3.43 -5.17 5.49
CA GLU A 23 -2.30 -4.87 6.36
C GLU A 23 -1.77 -3.46 6.10
N ILE A 24 -1.47 -2.71 7.16
CA ILE A 24 -0.90 -1.38 7.04
C ILE A 24 0.63 -1.47 6.98
N CYS A 25 1.21 -0.95 5.91
CA CYS A 25 2.66 -0.83 5.78
C CYS A 25 3.22 0.14 6.84
N PRO A 26 4.10 -0.30 7.75
CA PRO A 26 4.66 0.56 8.79
C PRO A 26 5.68 1.59 8.24
N ILE A 27 6.05 1.50 6.96
CA ILE A 27 7.01 2.40 6.32
C ILE A 27 6.32 3.59 5.65
N CYS A 28 5.26 3.34 4.86
CA CYS A 28 4.57 4.39 4.11
C CYS A 28 3.14 4.65 4.57
N GLY A 29 2.59 3.84 5.49
CA GLY A 29 1.23 3.98 6.00
C GLY A 29 0.13 3.49 5.06
N TRP A 30 0.48 2.95 3.89
CA TRP A 30 -0.50 2.39 2.95
C TRP A 30 -1.13 1.10 3.49
N GLU A 31 -2.46 1.01 3.46
CA GLU A 31 -3.21 -0.21 3.76
C GLU A 31 -3.34 -1.08 2.50
N ASP A 32 -2.96 -2.35 2.58
CA ASP A 32 -2.94 -3.30 1.47
C ASP A 32 -4.35 -3.76 1.05
N ASP A 33 -5.09 -2.81 0.48
CA ASP A 33 -6.44 -2.98 -0.01
C ASP A 33 -6.44 -3.66 -1.40
N PRO A 34 -7.12 -4.81 -1.57
CA PRO A 34 -7.14 -5.53 -2.83
C PRO A 34 -7.90 -4.79 -3.93
N VAL A 35 -8.86 -3.92 -3.59
CA VAL A 35 -9.63 -3.13 -4.57
C VAL A 35 -8.73 -2.07 -5.19
N GLN A 36 -8.04 -1.27 -4.39
CA GLN A 36 -7.09 -0.25 -4.84
C GLN A 36 -5.81 -0.85 -5.43
N SER A 37 -5.47 -2.10 -5.08
CA SER A 37 -4.41 -2.84 -5.77
C SER A 37 -4.82 -3.28 -7.18
N ALA A 38 -6.09 -3.66 -7.36
CA ALA A 38 -6.65 -4.04 -8.67
C ALA A 38 -7.00 -2.82 -9.55
N ASP A 39 -7.40 -1.71 -8.95
CA ASP A 39 -7.65 -0.42 -9.60
C ASP A 39 -6.82 0.70 -8.92
N PRO A 40 -5.56 0.92 -9.36
CA PRO A 40 -4.63 1.86 -8.72
C PRO A 40 -5.02 3.34 -8.79
N ASP A 41 -6.03 3.69 -9.59
CA ASP A 41 -6.57 5.05 -9.67
C ASP A 41 -7.86 5.22 -8.84
N PHE A 42 -8.39 4.13 -8.26
CA PHE A 42 -9.51 4.19 -7.33
C PHE A 42 -9.10 4.88 -6.02
N SER A 43 -9.78 5.99 -5.71
CA SER A 43 -9.59 6.79 -4.48
C SER A 43 -10.81 6.69 -3.56
N GLY A 44 -10.62 6.94 -2.26
CA GLY A 44 -11.71 7.02 -1.30
C GLY A 44 -12.22 5.68 -0.79
N GLY A 45 -11.42 4.62 -0.93
CA GLY A 45 -11.65 3.30 -0.33
C GLY A 45 -11.06 3.21 1.08
N ALA A 46 -10.39 2.09 1.37
CA ALA A 46 -9.60 1.91 2.59
C ALA A 46 -8.55 3.02 2.76
N ASN A 47 -7.92 3.43 1.66
CA ASN A 47 -7.04 4.58 1.61
C ASN A 47 -7.78 5.77 0.96
N SER A 48 -7.70 6.94 1.60
CA SER A 48 -8.21 8.20 1.03
C SER A 48 -7.60 8.50 -0.35
N PRO A 49 -6.26 8.54 -0.53
CA PRO A 49 -5.66 8.65 -1.86
C PRO A 49 -5.74 7.32 -2.63
N SER A 50 -5.64 7.40 -3.96
CA SER A 50 -5.41 6.22 -4.79
C SER A 50 -4.01 5.65 -4.62
N LEU A 51 -3.78 4.40 -5.06
CA LEU A 51 -2.46 3.78 -4.98
C LEU A 51 -1.42 4.57 -5.78
N ASN A 52 -1.79 5.09 -6.95
CA ASN A 52 -0.91 5.92 -7.75
C ASN A 52 -0.61 7.28 -7.10
N GLU A 53 -1.58 7.88 -6.41
CA GLU A 53 -1.36 9.09 -5.61
C GLU A 53 -0.39 8.83 -4.45
N ALA A 54 -0.58 7.74 -3.71
CA ALA A 54 0.28 7.37 -2.60
C ALA A 54 1.72 7.05 -3.06
N LYS A 55 1.89 6.36 -4.20
CA LYS A 55 3.20 6.12 -4.83
C LYS A 55 3.93 7.42 -5.15
N ARG A 56 3.24 8.39 -5.76
CA ARG A 56 3.82 9.70 -6.08
C ARG A 56 4.23 10.43 -4.80
N ALA A 57 3.33 10.52 -3.83
CA ALA A 57 3.59 11.17 -2.55
C ALA A 57 4.75 10.52 -1.76
N PHE A 58 4.95 9.20 -1.89
CA PHE A 58 6.08 8.51 -1.26
C PHE A 58 7.42 8.78 -1.97
N ASN A 59 7.42 8.89 -3.30
CA ASN A 59 8.63 9.15 -4.08
C ASN A 59 9.07 10.63 -4.07
N GLU A 60 8.19 11.54 -3.65
CA GLU A 60 8.45 12.99 -3.54
C GLU A 60 8.90 13.42 -2.14
N GLN A 61 9.03 12.48 -1.19
CA GLN A 61 9.58 12.69 0.16
C GLN A 61 11.11 12.58 0.18
#